data_AF-A0A5C8VAB7-F1
#
_entry.id   AF-A0A5C8VAB7-F1
#
_cell.length_a   1.000
_cell.length_b   1.000
_cell.length_c   1.000
_cell.angle_alpha   90.00
_cell.angle_beta   90.00
_cell.angle_gamma   90.00
#
_symmetry.space_group_name_H-M   'P 1'
#
loop_
_entity.id
_entity.type
_entity.pdbx_description
1 polymer ?
#
loop_
_entity_poly.entity_id
_entity_poly.type
_entity_poly.pdbx_seq_one_letter_code
_entity_poly.pdbx_strand_id
1 'polypeptide(L)' 'MSKVKFNVVQTTGTFKNEKGEAKNRYQQVGVVFENEEGHLSMKLNSYPLPNEKGQVWINLFPHESNTETTEKSKRDA' A
#
# COMPACT_ATOMS: atom_id res chain seq x y z
N MET A 1 16.51 -10.93 -7.37
CA MET A 1 15.24 -10.27 -7.76
C MET A 1 14.57 -9.71 -6.52
N SER A 2 14.40 -8.38 -6.43
CA SER A 2 13.68 -7.76 -5.31
C SER A 2 12.17 -7.77 -5.57
N LYS A 3 11.36 -8.38 -4.68
CA LYS A 3 9.90 -8.42 -4.81
C LYS A 3 9.27 -7.24 -4.06
N VAL A 4 8.26 -6.59 -4.63
CA VAL A 4 7.43 -5.62 -3.89
C VAL A 4 6.65 -6.38 -2.82
N LYS A 5 6.91 -6.04 -1.56
CA LYS A 5 6.30 -6.69 -0.39
C LYS A 5 5.14 -5.87 0.17
N PHE A 6 5.31 -4.54 0.24
CA PHE A 6 4.28 -3.65 0.79
C PHE A 6 4.09 -2.39 -0.06
N ASN A 7 2.86 -1.92 -0.13
CA ASN A 7 2.52 -0.56 -0.54
C ASN A 7 2.67 0.38 0.66
N VAL A 8 3.35 1.51 0.46
CA VAL A 8 3.56 2.55 1.48
C VAL A 8 2.51 3.62 1.28
N VAL A 9 1.65 3.83 2.28
CA VAL A 9 0.42 4.61 2.13
C VAL A 9 0.25 5.60 3.27
N GLN A 10 0.02 6.86 2.95
CA GLN A 10 -0.31 7.91 3.90
C GLN A 10 -1.83 8.11 4.00
N THR A 11 -2.34 8.33 5.22
CA THR A 11 -3.70 8.85 5.41
C THR A 11 -3.70 10.36 5.23
N THR A 12 -4.44 10.86 4.24
CA THR A 12 -4.49 12.29 3.90
C THR A 12 -5.75 12.99 4.38
N GLY A 13 -6.69 12.24 4.97
CA GLY A 13 -7.91 12.77 5.57
C GLY A 13 -9.00 11.71 5.65
N THR A 14 -10.24 12.17 5.81
CA THR A 14 -11.43 11.30 5.80
C THR A 14 -12.44 11.81 4.78
N PHE A 15 -13.24 10.91 4.23
CA PHE A 15 -14.38 11.24 3.37
C PHE A 15 -15.60 10.40 3.77
N LYS A 16 -16.80 10.87 3.43
CA LYS A 16 -18.02 10.08 3.58
C LYS A 16 -18.26 9.28 2.31
N ASN A 17 -18.56 7.99 2.45
CA ASN A 17 -19.02 7.19 1.32
C ASN A 17 -20.49 7.47 0.99
N GLU A 18 -21.01 6.83 -0.05
CA GLU A 18 -22.42 6.95 -0.47
C GLU A 18 -23.43 6.56 0.62
N LYS A 19 -22.99 5.77 1.61
CA LYS A 19 -23.80 5.34 2.76
C LYS A 19 -23.68 6.29 3.97
N GLY A 20 -22.91 7.38 3.85
CA GLY A 20 -22.68 8.36 4.92
C GLY A 20 -21.62 7.95 5.95
N GLU A 21 -20.96 6.80 5.79
CA GLU A 21 -19.93 6.30 6.70
C GLU A 21 -18.60 7.02 6.47
N ALA A 22 -17.92 7.39 7.56
CA ALA A 22 -16.59 7.97 7.51
C ALA A 22 -15.55 6.91 7.11
N LYS A 23 -14.81 7.17 6.03
CA LYS A 23 -13.69 6.35 5.57
C LYS A 23 -12.42 7.17 5.49
N ASN A 24 -11.29 6.53 5.77
CA ASN A 24 -9.98 7.13 5.58
C ASN A 24 -9.67 7.29 4.09
N ARG A 25 -9.18 8.47 3.72
CA ARG A 25 -8.57 8.72 2.41
C ARG A 25 -7.11 8.33 2.49
N TYR A 26 -6.73 7.40 1.63
CA TYR A 26 -5.38 6.87 1.53
C TYR A 26 -4.73 7.35 0.24
N GLN A 27 -3.46 7.73 0.33
CA GLN A 27 -2.61 8.06 -0.81
C GLN A 27 -1.37 7.19 -0.76
N GLN A 28 -1.09 6.46 -1.84
CA GLN A 28 0.16 5.72 -1.95
C GLN A 28 1.32 6.69 -2.17
N VAL A 29 2.34 6.61 -1.32
CA VAL A 29 3.53 7.48 -1.35
C VAL A 29 4.81 6.70 -1.66
N GLY A 30 4.75 5.37 -1.75
CA GLY A 30 5.89 4.54 -2.07
C GLY A 30 5.60 3.04 -2.05
N VAL A 31 6.68 2.26 -2.01
CA VAL A 31 6.67 0.80 -1.95
C VAL A 31 7.86 0.29 -1.13
N VAL A 32 7.69 -0.86 -0.49
CA VAL A 32 8.76 -1.61 0.18
C VAL A 32 9.08 -2.85 -0.65
N PHE A 33 10.36 -3.07 -0.89
CA PHE A 33 10.89 -4.26 -1.54
C PHE A 33 11.64 -5.12 -0.53
N GLU A 34 11.62 -6.42 -0.76
CA GLU A 34 12.46 -7.39 -0.06
C GLU A 34 13.45 -7.99 -1.05
N ASN A 35 14.73 -8.05 -0.68
CA ASN A 35 15.77 -8.70 -1.47
C ASN A 35 15.87 -10.21 -1.12
N GLU A 36 16.77 -10.93 -1.80
CA GLU A 36 16.94 -12.38 -1.61
C GLU A 36 17.49 -12.76 -0.21
N GLU A 37 18.13 -11.80 0.48
CA GLU A 37 18.67 -11.97 1.84
C GLU A 37 17.62 -11.63 2.93
N GLY A 38 16.40 -11.23 2.54
CA GLY A 38 15.34 -10.82 3.46
C GLY A 38 15.45 -9.37 3.95
N HIS A 39 16.39 -8.58 3.43
CA HIS A 39 16.51 -7.17 3.76
C HIS A 39 15.41 -6.34 3.08
N LEU A 40 14.84 -5.40 3.84
CA LEU A 40 13.79 -4.50 3.35
C LEU A 40 14.37 -3.16 2.93
N SER A 41 13.92 -2.65 1.79
CA SER A 41 14.24 -1.31 1.31
C SER A 41 12.96 -0.58 0.90
N MET A 42 12.85 0.70 1.23
CA MET A 42 11.70 1.52 0.90
C MET A 42 12.07 2.54 -0.18
N LYS A 43 11.23 2.66 -1.21
CA LYS A 43 11.29 3.75 -2.19
C LYS A 43 10.06 4.63 -2.05
N LEU A 44 10.28 5.93 -1.89
CA LEU A 44 9.23 6.94 -1.91
C LEU A 44 9.11 7.53 -3.32
N ASN A 45 7.87 7.66 -3.79
CA ASN A 45 7.53 8.37 -5.03
C ASN A 45 7.15 9.82 -4.75
N SER A 46 6.73 10.13 -3.52
CA SER A 46 6.41 11.48 -3.06
C SER A 46 6.80 11.65 -1.60
N TYR A 47 7.14 12.88 -1.20
CA TYR A 47 7.38 13.19 0.20
C TYR A 47 6.07 13.17 0.98
N PRO A 48 5.95 12.37 2.05
CA PRO A 48 4.79 12.42 2.90
C PRO A 48 4.77 13.71 3.71
N LEU A 49 3.62 14.36 3.75
CA LEU A 49 3.45 15.64 4.45
C LEU A 49 2.92 15.41 5.86
N PRO A 50 3.31 16.25 6.84
CA PRO A 50 2.74 16.16 8.18
C PRO A 50 1.24 16.48 8.19
N ASN A 51 0.51 15.86 9.11
CA ASN A 51 -0.86 16.25 9.43
C ASN A 51 -0.90 17.56 10.26
N GLU A 52 -2.10 18.01 10.63
CA GLU A 52 -2.30 19.24 11.41
C GLU A 52 -1.55 19.28 12.75
N LYS A 53 -1.19 18.11 13.30
CA LYS A 53 -0.40 17.97 14.54
C LYS A 53 1.11 17.87 14.29
N GLY A 54 1.56 18.06 13.06
CA GLY A 54 2.97 17.93 12.67
C GLY A 54 3.46 16.48 12.51
N GLN A 55 2.56 15.48 12.57
CA GLN A 55 2.93 14.07 12.53
C GLN A 55 2.81 13.48 11.13
N VAL A 56 3.72 12.59 10.75
CA VAL A 56 3.66 11.83 9.51
C VAL A 56 3.32 10.37 9.83
N TRP A 57 2.14 9.93 9.40
CA TRP A 57 1.67 8.55 9.58
C TRP A 57 1.71 7.79 8.26
N ILE A 58 2.40 6.65 8.28
CA ILE A 58 2.60 5.77 7.13
C ILE A 58 2.07 4.37 7.47
N ASN A 59 1.25 3.83 6.58
CA ASN A 59 0.71 2.49 6.65
C ASN A 59 1.40 1.61 5.61
N LEU A 60 1.73 0.38 5.99
CA LEU A 60 2.31 -0.63 5.10
C LEU A 60 1.27 -1.71 4.86
N PHE A 61 0.73 -1.77 3.65
CA PHE A 61 -0.23 -2.80 3.27
C PHE A 61 0.46 -3.84 2.38
N PRO A 62 0.22 -5.15 2.58
CA PRO A 62 0.73 -6.18 1.68
C PRO A 62 0.44 -5.83 0.23
N HIS A 63 1.45 -5.98 -0.62
CA HIS A 63 1.24 -5.81 -2.05
C HIS A 63 0.59 -7.08 -2.61
N GLU A 64 -0.65 -6.96 -3.10
CA GLU A 64 -1.34 -8.06 -3.77
C GLU A 64 -0.60 -8.38 -5.09
N SER A 65 0.29 -9.36 -5.04
CA SER A 65 0.89 -9.89 -6.27
C SER A 65 -0.15 -10.73 -6.98
N ASN A 66 -0.42 -10.41 -8.25
CA ASN A 66 -1.43 -11.04 -9.12
C ASN A 66 -1.14 -12.53 -9.46
N THR A 67 -0.35 -13.22 -8.64
CA THR A 67 0.12 -14.59 -8.84
C THR A 67 -0.91 -15.66 -8.47
N GLU A 68 -2.01 -15.29 -7.80
CA GLU A 68 -3.09 -16.23 -7.43
C GLU A 68 -4.22 -16.34 -8.48
N THR A 69 -4.24 -15.48 -9.50
CA THR A 69 -5.33 -15.46 -10.49
C THR A 69 -5.15 -16.52 -11.59
N THR A 70 -3.94 -17.06 -11.80
CA THR A 70 -3.67 -18.05 -12.85
C THR A 70 -4.11 -19.47 -12.50
N GLU A 71 -4.24 -19.82 -11.21
CA GLU A 71 -4.66 -21.18 -10.80
C GLU A 71 -6.17 -21.41 -10.77
N LYS A 72 -6.98 -20.35 -10.77
CA LYS A 72 -8.45 -20.47 -10.87
C LYS A 72 -8.95 -20.60 -12.31
N SER A 73 -8.18 -20.14 -13.30
CA SER A 73 -8.56 -20.22 -14.73
C SER A 73 -8.35 -21.60 -15.37
N LYS A 74 -7.62 -22.53 -14.74
CA LYS A 74 -7.35 -23.88 -15.28
C LYS A 74 -8.23 -24.99 -14.71
N ARG A 75 -9.15 -24.67 -13.78
CA ARG A 75 -10.09 -25.64 -13.21
C ARG A 75 -11.48 -25.62 -13.87
N ASP A 76 -11.73 -24.63 -14.73
CA ASP A 76 -13.01 -24.43 -15.44
C ASP A 76 -12.84 -24.40 -16.98
N ALA A 77 -11.85 -25.14 -17.52
CA ALA A 77 -11.65 -25.32 -18.96
C ALA A 77 -11.49 -26.80 -19.32
#